data_AF-A0A251WL40-F1
#
_entry.id   AF-A0A251WL40-F1
#
_cell.length_a   1.000
_cell.length_b   1.000
_cell.length_c   1.000
_cell.angle_alpha   90.00
_cell.angle_beta   90.00
_cell.angle_gamma   90.00
#
_symmetry.space_group_name_H-M   'P 1'
#
loop_
_entity.id
_entity.type
_entity.pdbx_description
1 polymer ?
#
loop_
_entity_poly.entity_id
_entity_poly.type
_entity_poly.pdbx_seq_one_letter_code
_entity_poly.pdbx_strand_id
1 'polypeptide(L)'
;MGANAGIQSMQMKEIPRFQDRSLVSFRSFNFPTFYMRHRNYLGELTEIKTDLDKQDATFRIVPGLADGSFISFESVNYPGYYLRHQNCRIHLHQYREDKQFKEDATFRPCPSLAAQGWTSFESFNYPGHYIRHKSFHLYIEKGSDDLFKKDATFQIELPFRVA
;
A
#
# COMPACT_ATOMS: atom_id res chain seq x y z
N MET A 1 -60.92 -26.47 -11.27
CA MET A 1 -60.15 -25.83 -12.37
C MET A 1 -59.52 -24.58 -11.75
N GLY A 2 -58.23 -24.48 -11.43
CA GLY A 2 -57.06 -25.11 -12.01
C GLY A 2 -56.15 -23.98 -12.49
N ALA A 3 -55.26 -23.49 -11.62
CA ALA A 3 -53.96 -22.87 -11.91
C ALA A 3 -53.46 -22.13 -10.67
N ASN A 4 -52.44 -22.66 -9.99
CA ASN A 4 -51.52 -21.79 -9.28
C ASN A 4 -50.11 -22.26 -9.59
N ALA A 5 -49.38 -21.39 -10.29
CA ALA A 5 -48.09 -21.66 -10.86
C ALA A 5 -47.05 -21.89 -9.77
N GLY A 6 -46.21 -22.91 -9.96
CA GLY A 6 -45.12 -23.24 -9.05
C GLY A 6 -44.11 -22.11 -8.98
N ILE A 7 -43.86 -21.63 -7.77
CA ILE A 7 -42.66 -20.83 -7.48
C ILE A 7 -41.52 -21.83 -7.32
N GLN A 8 -40.77 -22.03 -8.40
CA GLN A 8 -39.55 -22.82 -8.36
C GLN A 8 -38.51 -22.03 -7.57
N SER A 9 -38.11 -22.56 -6.43
CA SER A 9 -37.08 -22.02 -5.55
C SER A 9 -35.77 -21.82 -6.33
N MET A 10 -35.39 -20.57 -6.59
CA MET A 10 -34.02 -20.27 -7.00
C MET A 10 -33.12 -20.44 -5.78
N GLN A 11 -32.28 -21.49 -5.80
CA GLN A 11 -31.11 -21.55 -4.94
C GLN A 11 -30.25 -20.32 -5.22
N MET A 12 -30.10 -19.44 -4.23
CA MET A 12 -29.05 -18.44 -4.22
C MET A 12 -27.71 -19.17 -4.15
N LYS A 13 -27.07 -19.38 -5.30
CA LYS A 13 -25.63 -19.64 -5.32
C LYS A 13 -24.96 -18.35 -4.86
N GLU A 14 -24.28 -18.40 -3.72
CA GLU A 14 -23.38 -17.33 -3.30
C GLU A 14 -22.42 -17.01 -4.46
N ILE A 15 -22.35 -15.74 -4.86
CA ILE A 15 -21.37 -15.25 -5.83
C ILE A 15 -20.30 -14.48 -5.04
N PRO A 16 -19.00 -14.74 -5.26
CA PRO A 16 -17.92 -14.29 -4.39
C PRO A 16 -17.92 -12.76 -4.26
N ARG A 17 -17.71 -12.24 -3.04
CA ARG A 17 -17.34 -10.82 -2.86
C ARG A 17 -16.11 -10.56 -3.73
N PHE A 18 -16.31 -9.87 -4.86
CA PHE A 18 -15.21 -9.44 -5.70
C PHE A 18 -14.22 -8.66 -4.85
N GLN A 19 -12.95 -9.06 -5.00
CA GLN A 19 -11.76 -8.58 -4.31
C GLN A 19 -11.89 -7.12 -3.90
N ASP A 20 -11.59 -6.88 -2.63
CA ASP A 20 -11.52 -5.55 -2.08
C ASP A 20 -10.54 -4.71 -2.91
N ARG A 21 -11.09 -3.80 -3.73
CA ARG A 21 -10.34 -2.96 -4.68
C ARG A 21 -9.33 -2.03 -4.00
N SER A 22 -9.32 -1.99 -2.66
CA SER A 22 -8.33 -1.28 -1.86
C SER A 22 -7.03 -2.04 -1.64
N LEU A 23 -6.96 -3.34 -1.97
CA LEU A 23 -5.73 -4.12 -1.84
C LEU A 23 -4.81 -3.90 -3.04
N VAL A 24 -3.55 -3.58 -2.77
CA VAL A 24 -2.55 -3.23 -3.79
C VAL A 24 -1.14 -3.69 -3.39
N SER A 25 -0.28 -3.82 -4.39
CA SER A 25 1.16 -3.94 -4.26
C SER A 25 1.85 -2.77 -4.98
N PHE A 26 3.06 -2.40 -4.56
CA PHE A 26 3.80 -1.28 -5.16
C PHE A 26 5.13 -1.74 -5.75
N ARG A 27 5.23 -1.73 -7.07
CA ARG A 27 6.45 -2.11 -7.80
C ARG A 27 7.38 -0.91 -7.97
N SER A 28 8.68 -1.10 -7.75
CA SER A 28 9.67 -0.05 -7.98
C SER A 28 9.82 0.28 -9.47
N PHE A 29 9.99 1.56 -9.78
CA PHE A 29 10.27 2.02 -11.14
C PHE A 29 11.62 1.54 -11.68
N ASN A 30 12.68 1.68 -10.90
CA ASN A 30 14.04 1.35 -11.34
C ASN A 30 14.53 -0.04 -10.91
N PHE A 31 13.76 -0.76 -10.08
CA PHE A 31 13.96 -2.17 -9.78
C PHE A 31 12.68 -2.96 -10.10
N PRO A 32 12.41 -3.26 -11.39
CA PRO A 32 11.10 -3.71 -11.84
C PRO A 32 10.72 -5.13 -11.40
N THR A 33 11.59 -5.89 -10.73
CA THR A 33 11.25 -7.16 -10.08
C THR A 33 11.01 -7.02 -8.58
N PHE A 34 11.14 -5.80 -8.03
CA PHE A 34 11.10 -5.53 -6.60
C PHE A 34 9.85 -4.73 -6.20
N TYR A 35 9.35 -5.02 -5.01
CA TYR A 35 8.13 -4.46 -4.46
C TYR A 35 8.34 -3.91 -3.04
N MET A 36 7.62 -2.85 -2.70
CA MET A 36 7.48 -2.42 -1.31
C MET A 36 6.82 -3.54 -0.52
N ARG A 37 7.38 -3.87 0.64
CA ARG A 37 6.78 -4.79 1.61
C ARG A 37 7.26 -4.49 3.02
N HIS A 38 6.69 -5.14 4.02
CA HIS A 38 7.29 -5.13 5.36
C HIS A 38 8.16 -6.37 5.60
N ARG A 39 9.18 -6.27 6.45
CA ARG A 39 9.94 -7.41 7.01
C ARG A 39 10.50 -7.03 8.35
N ASN A 40 10.34 -7.87 9.37
CA ASN A 40 10.83 -7.58 10.72
C ASN A 40 10.40 -6.19 11.20
N TYR A 41 9.15 -5.79 10.90
CA TYR A 41 8.57 -4.48 11.19
C TYR A 41 9.23 -3.27 10.51
N LEU A 42 10.01 -3.49 9.45
CA LEU A 42 10.64 -2.45 8.63
C LEU A 42 10.06 -2.45 7.21
N GLY A 43 9.95 -1.28 6.58
CA GLY A 43 9.60 -1.17 5.17
C GLY A 43 10.79 -1.53 4.29
N GLU A 44 10.69 -2.53 3.44
CA GLU A 44 11.77 -3.02 2.59
C GLU A 44 11.35 -2.99 1.13
N LEU A 45 12.34 -3.01 0.24
CA LEU A 45 12.17 -3.22 -1.18
C LEU A 45 12.84 -4.55 -1.57
N THR A 46 12.06 -5.58 -1.92
CA THR A 46 12.62 -6.89 -2.30
C THR A 46 11.84 -7.54 -3.43
N GLU A 47 12.42 -8.58 -4.04
CA GLU A 47 11.66 -9.55 -4.84
C GLU A 47 10.66 -10.32 -3.98
N ILE A 48 9.57 -10.79 -4.60
CA ILE A 48 8.49 -11.55 -3.97
C ILE A 48 8.59 -13.01 -4.41
N LYS A 49 8.90 -13.93 -3.49
CA LYS A 49 9.23 -15.33 -3.82
C LYS A 49 8.32 -16.35 -3.15
N THR A 50 7.76 -16.00 -2.01
CA THR A 50 6.94 -16.88 -1.18
C THR A 50 5.54 -16.31 -0.96
N ASP A 51 4.59 -17.14 -0.53
CA ASP A 51 3.26 -16.66 -0.14
C ASP A 51 3.28 -15.72 1.07
N LEU A 52 4.30 -15.83 1.92
CA LEU A 52 4.54 -14.85 2.98
C LEU A 52 5.01 -13.52 2.39
N ASP A 53 5.96 -13.51 1.44
CA ASP A 53 6.39 -12.26 0.80
C ASP A 53 5.22 -11.56 0.08
N LYS A 54 4.33 -12.34 -0.55
CA LYS A 54 3.12 -11.81 -1.19
C LYS A 54 2.24 -11.07 -0.20
N GLN A 55 2.01 -11.68 0.96
CA GLN A 55 1.22 -11.09 2.04
C GLN A 55 1.91 -9.86 2.64
N ASP A 56 3.23 -9.92 2.85
CA ASP A 56 4.03 -8.81 3.35
C ASP A 56 4.03 -7.59 2.40
N ALA A 57 3.91 -7.86 1.09
CA ALA A 57 3.90 -6.86 0.02
C ALA A 57 2.50 -6.35 -0.34
N THR A 58 1.46 -6.87 0.32
CA THR A 58 0.09 -6.46 0.06
C THR A 58 -0.40 -5.52 1.15
N PHE A 59 -0.84 -4.34 0.72
CA PHE A 59 -1.39 -3.32 1.60
C PHE A 59 -2.81 -2.97 1.20
N ARG A 60 -3.62 -2.64 2.20
CA ARG A 60 -4.89 -1.97 2.03
C ARG A 60 -4.67 -0.47 2.04
N ILE A 61 -5.11 0.21 0.98
CA ILE A 61 -5.24 1.67 0.98
C ILE A 61 -6.50 2.06 1.76
N VAL A 62 -6.32 2.80 2.84
CA VAL A 62 -7.41 3.38 3.63
C VAL A 62 -7.34 4.90 3.60
N PRO A 63 -8.42 5.64 3.96
CA PRO A 63 -8.34 7.07 4.20
C PRO A 63 -7.21 7.40 5.17
N GLY A 64 -6.50 8.49 4.92
CA GLY A 64 -5.37 8.92 5.73
C GLY A 64 -5.76 9.07 7.20
N LEU A 65 -4.94 8.48 8.09
CA LEU A 65 -5.23 8.46 9.52
C LEU A 65 -5.27 9.85 10.16
N ALA A 66 -4.50 10.82 9.63
CA ALA A 66 -4.55 12.22 10.05
C ALA A 66 -5.56 13.06 9.27
N ASP A 67 -5.81 12.72 8.00
CA ASP A 67 -6.70 13.43 7.09
C ASP A 67 -7.21 12.47 6.01
N GLY A 68 -8.53 12.26 6.00
CA GLY A 68 -9.19 11.31 5.11
C GLY A 68 -9.16 11.68 3.63
N SER A 69 -8.66 12.86 3.27
CA SER A 69 -8.43 13.27 1.87
C SER A 69 -7.16 12.65 1.28
N PHE A 70 -6.29 12.09 2.13
CA PHE A 70 -5.06 11.40 1.76
C PHE A 70 -5.15 9.90 2.05
N ILE A 71 -4.03 9.18 2.08
CA ILE A 71 -4.03 7.74 2.29
C ILE A 71 -3.12 7.31 3.45
N SER A 72 -3.44 6.13 3.98
CA SER A 72 -2.54 5.34 4.83
C SER A 72 -2.46 3.91 4.30
N PHE A 73 -1.32 3.25 4.52
CA PHE A 73 -1.08 1.87 4.07
C PHE A 73 -1.23 0.91 5.25
N GLU A 74 -2.32 0.16 5.30
CA GLU A 74 -2.53 -0.90 6.30
C GLU A 74 -2.01 -2.24 5.77
N SER A 75 -1.29 -3.01 6.59
CA SER A 75 -0.84 -4.36 6.22
C SER A 75 -2.00 -5.33 6.13
N VAL A 76 -2.01 -6.20 5.10
CA VAL A 76 -3.04 -7.25 4.99
C VAL A 76 -2.84 -8.38 5.98
N ASN A 77 -1.60 -8.82 6.20
CA ASN A 77 -1.30 -9.93 7.12
C ASN A 77 -1.05 -9.50 8.57
N TYR A 78 -0.97 -8.20 8.83
CA TYR A 78 -1.01 -7.62 10.18
C TYR A 78 -2.11 -6.54 10.24
N PRO A 79 -3.41 -6.92 10.26
CA PRO A 79 -4.49 -5.95 10.39
C PRO A 79 -4.32 -5.04 11.60
N GLY A 80 -4.62 -3.75 11.44
CA GLY A 80 -4.36 -2.72 12.44
C GLY A 80 -2.90 -2.26 12.52
N TYR A 81 -2.00 -2.74 11.65
CA TYR A 81 -0.64 -2.22 11.50
C TYR A 81 -0.52 -1.38 10.23
N TYR A 82 0.21 -0.28 10.33
CA TYR A 82 0.35 0.72 9.28
C TYR A 82 1.81 0.99 8.98
N LEU A 83 2.11 1.25 7.70
CA LEU A 83 3.38 1.88 7.35
C LEU A 83 3.38 3.31 7.86
N ARG A 84 4.40 3.66 8.64
CA ARG A 84 4.66 5.03 9.08
C ARG A 84 6.14 5.33 9.04
N HIS A 85 6.50 6.59 8.89
CA HIS A 85 7.88 6.97 9.12
C HIS A 85 8.19 7.13 10.62
N GLN A 86 9.43 6.85 11.00
CA GLN A 86 10.02 7.17 12.29
C GLN A 86 11.50 7.39 12.09
N ASN A 87 12.05 8.52 12.54
CA ASN A 87 13.44 8.89 12.25
C ASN A 87 13.77 8.77 10.74
N CYS A 88 12.82 9.17 9.89
CA CYS A 88 12.83 9.04 8.44
C CYS A 88 12.84 7.62 7.86
N ARG A 89 12.95 6.55 8.66
CA ARG A 89 12.82 5.16 8.21
C ARG A 89 11.34 4.77 8.17
N ILE A 90 10.92 4.00 7.16
CA ILE A 90 9.57 3.40 7.15
C ILE A 90 9.56 2.16 8.05
N HIS A 91 8.63 2.14 8.98
CA HIS A 91 8.34 1.02 9.88
C HIS A 91 6.91 0.53 9.66
N LEU A 92 6.67 -0.74 9.99
CA LEU A 92 5.33 -1.28 10.18
C LEU A 92 5.03 -1.29 11.69
N HIS A 93 4.06 -0.49 12.12
CA HIS A 93 3.69 -0.39 13.53
C HIS A 93 2.19 -0.55 13.74
N GLN A 94 1.81 -1.12 14.88
CA GLN A 94 0.42 -1.19 15.31
C GLN A 94 -0.13 0.23 15.51
N TYR A 95 -1.36 0.45 15.10
CA TYR A 95 -2.08 1.70 15.27
C TYR A 95 -2.06 2.18 16.72
N ARG A 96 -1.89 3.50 16.88
CA ARG A 96 -2.02 4.20 18.15
C ARG A 96 -2.88 5.44 17.95
N GLU A 97 -3.77 5.68 18.92
CA GLU A 97 -4.67 6.84 18.95
C GLU A 97 -3.91 8.11 19.39
N ASP A 98 -2.83 8.44 18.69
CA ASP A 98 -2.06 9.66 18.92
C ASP A 98 -1.79 10.41 17.62
N LYS A 99 -1.70 11.74 17.73
CA LYS A 99 -1.58 12.63 16.58
C LYS A 99 -0.31 12.35 15.77
N GLN A 100 0.81 12.10 16.42
CA GLN A 100 2.10 11.86 15.74
C GLN A 100 2.03 10.60 14.89
N PHE A 101 1.50 9.50 15.44
CA PHE A 101 1.32 8.26 14.68
C PHE A 101 0.48 8.48 13.43
N LYS A 102 -0.67 9.14 13.58
CA LYS A 102 -1.60 9.43 12.48
C LYS A 102 -0.92 10.25 11.38
N GLU A 103 -0.18 11.28 11.77
CA GLU A 103 0.55 12.14 10.83
C GLU A 103 1.70 11.41 10.15
N ASP A 104 2.47 10.59 10.88
CA ASP A 104 3.58 9.81 10.34
C ASP A 104 3.14 8.70 9.38
N ALA A 105 1.91 8.22 9.54
CA ALA A 105 1.30 7.16 8.74
C ALA A 105 0.43 7.69 7.58
N THR A 106 0.34 9.00 7.39
CA THR A 106 -0.46 9.61 6.31
C THR A 106 0.45 10.09 5.19
N PHE A 107 0.08 9.76 3.95
CA PHE A 107 0.84 10.09 2.75
C PHE A 107 -0.06 10.65 1.66
N ARG A 108 0.45 11.63 0.91
CA ARG A 108 -0.21 12.24 -0.24
C ARG A 108 0.27 11.54 -1.52
N PRO A 109 -0.60 10.82 -2.24
CA PRO A 109 -0.26 10.34 -3.58
C PRO A 109 -0.14 11.55 -4.51
N CYS A 110 0.95 11.65 -5.25
CA CYS A 110 1.16 12.73 -6.21
C CYS A 110 1.59 12.17 -7.58
N PRO A 111 1.49 12.97 -8.66
CA PRO A 111 2.17 12.63 -9.92
C PRO A 111 3.62 12.26 -9.64
N SER A 112 4.10 11.18 -10.26
CA SER A 112 5.46 10.73 -9.94
C SER A 112 6.51 11.76 -10.30
N LEU A 113 7.65 11.64 -9.62
CA LEU A 113 8.80 12.51 -9.84
C LEU A 113 9.63 12.10 -11.07
N ALA A 114 9.43 10.90 -11.64
CA ALA A 114 10.27 10.37 -12.72
C ALA A 114 9.54 10.07 -14.05
N ALA A 115 8.26 9.67 -14.01
CA ALA A 115 7.56 9.15 -15.19
C ALA A 115 6.03 9.36 -15.15
N GLN A 116 5.45 9.76 -16.28
CA GLN A 116 3.99 9.90 -16.40
C GLN A 116 3.28 8.56 -16.21
N GLY A 117 2.16 8.56 -15.49
CA GLY A 117 1.36 7.35 -15.22
C GLY A 117 1.83 6.51 -14.02
N TRP A 118 2.91 6.94 -13.35
CA TRP A 118 3.39 6.37 -12.10
C TRP A 118 3.03 7.25 -10.90
N THR A 119 3.29 6.78 -9.68
CA THR A 119 2.96 7.51 -8.44
C THR A 119 4.19 7.68 -7.54
N SER A 120 4.27 8.83 -6.89
CA SER A 120 5.14 9.06 -5.73
C SER A 120 4.26 9.35 -4.51
N PHE A 121 4.80 9.11 -3.31
CA PHE A 121 4.05 9.27 -2.06
C PHE A 121 4.77 10.24 -1.15
N GLU A 122 4.22 11.45 -1.00
CA GLU A 122 4.77 12.49 -0.13
C GLU A 122 4.29 12.29 1.31
N SER A 123 5.16 12.50 2.30
CA SER A 123 4.77 12.51 3.71
C SER A 123 3.79 13.63 4.01
N PHE A 124 2.74 13.35 4.80
CA PHE A 124 1.77 14.35 5.20
C PHE A 124 2.41 15.45 6.06
N ASN A 125 3.16 15.09 7.08
CA ASN A 125 3.75 16.02 8.04
C ASN A 125 5.17 16.48 7.72
N TYR A 126 5.81 15.92 6.68
CA TYR A 126 7.10 16.39 6.15
C TYR A 126 7.02 16.74 4.66
N PRO A 127 6.48 17.92 4.29
CA PRO A 127 6.41 18.35 2.90
C PRO A 127 7.77 18.29 2.19
N GLY A 128 7.76 17.86 0.93
CA GLY A 128 8.93 17.60 0.11
C GLY A 128 9.69 16.31 0.44
N HIS A 129 9.26 15.54 1.44
CA HIS A 129 9.83 14.21 1.72
C HIS A 129 8.93 13.13 1.13
N TYR A 130 9.52 12.23 0.36
CA TYR A 130 8.80 11.18 -0.36
C TYR A 130 9.27 9.81 0.11
N ILE A 131 8.35 8.84 0.14
CA ILE A 131 8.72 7.44 0.24
C ILE A 131 9.64 7.12 -0.92
N ARG A 132 10.84 6.63 -0.61
CA ARG A 132 11.81 6.17 -1.61
C ARG A 132 12.64 5.03 -1.06
N HIS A 133 13.10 4.14 -1.92
CA HIS A 133 14.04 3.10 -1.52
C HIS A 133 15.48 3.62 -1.54
N LYS A 134 16.32 3.19 -0.61
CA LYS A 134 17.76 3.44 -0.59
C LYS A 134 18.45 2.22 0.00
N SER A 135 19.33 1.60 -0.77
CA SER A 135 19.97 0.33 -0.39
C SER A 135 18.93 -0.73 0.02
N PHE A 136 17.83 -0.83 -0.73
CA PHE A 136 16.70 -1.75 -0.49
C PHE A 136 15.85 -1.49 0.77
N HIS A 137 16.11 -0.41 1.50
CA HIS A 137 15.32 0.03 2.65
C HIS A 137 14.41 1.20 2.28
N LEU A 138 13.22 1.28 2.85
CA LEU A 138 12.29 2.40 2.61
C LEU A 138 12.47 3.55 3.61
N TYR A 139 12.56 4.77 3.11
CA TYR A 139 12.67 5.98 3.90
C TYR A 139 11.73 7.06 3.37
N ILE A 140 11.43 8.07 4.18
CA ILE A 140 11.02 9.38 3.66
C ILE A 140 12.25 10.28 3.55
N GLU A 141 12.53 10.79 2.35
CA GLU A 141 13.63 11.75 2.15
C GLU A 141 13.27 12.79 1.08
N LYS A 142 14.00 13.91 1.10
CA LYS A 142 13.90 14.96 0.08
C LYS A 142 15.07 14.84 -0.89
N GLY A 143 14.81 15.07 -2.16
CA GLY A 143 15.83 15.08 -3.20
C GLY A 143 15.26 15.56 -4.53
N SER A 144 16.14 15.74 -5.52
CA SER A 144 15.76 16.26 -6.84
C SER A 144 16.57 15.69 -7.99
N ASP A 145 17.64 14.93 -7.71
CA ASP A 145 18.41 14.25 -8.75
C ASP A 145 17.62 13.08 -9.37
N ASP A 146 18.11 12.60 -10.50
CA ASP A 146 17.42 11.56 -11.28
C ASP A 146 17.34 10.22 -10.56
N LEU A 147 18.32 9.90 -9.71
CA LEU A 147 18.29 8.66 -8.94
C LEU A 147 17.19 8.73 -7.87
N PHE A 148 17.15 9.82 -7.11
CA PHE A 148 16.10 10.07 -6.11
C PHE A 148 14.71 9.99 -6.73
N LYS A 149 14.48 10.65 -7.87
CA LYS A 149 13.19 10.63 -8.56
C LYS A 149 12.76 9.20 -8.92
N LYS A 150 13.70 8.39 -9.43
CA LYS A 150 13.45 6.98 -9.78
C LYS A 150 13.20 6.12 -8.54
N ASP A 151 13.97 6.33 -7.47
CA ASP A 151 13.83 5.61 -6.20
C ASP A 151 12.50 5.90 -5.49
N ALA A 152 11.94 7.10 -5.72
CA ALA A 152 10.69 7.58 -5.15
C ALA A 152 9.45 7.32 -6.04
N THR A 153 9.59 6.53 -7.11
CA THR A 153 8.52 6.29 -8.08
C THR A 153 8.11 4.82 -8.08
N PHE A 154 6.79 4.58 -7.95
CA PHE A 154 6.21 3.24 -7.85
C PHE A 154 5.00 3.08 -8.77
N GLN A 155 4.82 1.87 -9.29
CA GLN A 155 3.60 1.45 -9.97
C GLN A 155 2.67 0.82 -8.93
N ILE A 156 1.43 1.27 -8.88
CA ILE A 156 0.38 0.61 -8.11
C ILE A 156 -0.17 -0.54 -8.95
N GLU A 157 -0.14 -1.75 -8.41
CA GLU A 157 -0.55 -2.97 -9.10
C GLU A 157 -1.59 -3.75 -8.27
N LEU A 158 -2.31 -4.64 -8.95
CA LEU A 158 -3.14 -5.63 -8.27
C LEU A 158 -2.27 -6.48 -7.34
N PRO A 159 -2.80 -6.90 -6.19
CA PRO A 159 -2.05 -7.66 -5.22
C PRO A 159 -1.76 -9.07 -5.76
N PHE A 160 -0.74 -9.70 -5.19
CA PHE A 160 -0.39 -11.06 -5.57
C PHE A 160 -1.49 -12.03 -5.17
N ARG A 161 -1.74 -13.05 -6.00
CA ARG A 161 -2.60 -14.18 -5.62
C ARG A 161 -1.83 -15.09 -4.66
N VAL A 162 -2.36 -15.25 -3.47
CA VAL A 162 -1.92 -16.26 -2.51
C VAL A 162 -2.56 -17.59 -2.92
N ALA A 163 -1.78 -18.68 -2.89
CA ALA A 163 -2.24 -20.02 -3.25
C ALA A 163 -3.07 -20.65 -2.13
#